data_AF-A0A0V1NNR2-F1
#
_entry.id   AF-A0A0V1NNR2-F1
#
_cell.length_a   1.000
_cell.length_b   1.000
_cell.length_c   1.000
_cell.angle_alpha   90.00
_cell.angle_beta   90.00
_cell.angle_gamma   90.00
#
_symmetry.space_group_name_H-M   'P 1'
#
loop_
_entity.id
_entity.type
_entity.pdbx_description
1 polymer ?
#
loop_
_entity_poly.entity_id
_entity_poly.type
_entity_poly.pdbx_seq_one_letter_code
_entity_poly.pdbx_strand_id
1 'polypeptide(L)'
;LDATICTYGGVASYRHGCKIEQLENLPDLKVLLVNSKVERNTSRMVTLVKDRLKKFPEVIDGIFNAIDAISRDAIKILGQPQHSKNRKTCSEDEHYSLQELCRINNQLLIALGVGHPKIDQICTTLARYGIHPKMTGAGGGGSLFAFLKPS
;
A
#
# COMPACT_ATOMS: atom_id res chain seq x y z
N LEU A 1 5.67 -10.21 11.76
CA LEU A 1 5.63 -9.74 10.36
C LEU A 1 7.03 -9.36 9.89
N ASP A 2 7.65 -8.34 10.49
CA ASP A 2 8.97 -7.84 10.06
C ASP A 2 10.07 -8.91 10.04
N ALA A 3 10.22 -9.70 11.12
CA ALA A 3 11.19 -10.81 11.15
C ALA A 3 10.94 -11.82 10.03
N THR A 4 9.68 -12.18 9.78
CA THR A 4 9.29 -13.12 8.71
C THR A 4 9.66 -12.58 7.33
N ILE A 5 9.38 -11.30 7.03
CA ILE A 5 9.73 -10.69 5.75
C ILE A 5 11.25 -10.57 5.59
N CYS A 6 11.97 -10.20 6.65
CA CYS A 6 13.44 -10.12 6.60
C CYS A 6 14.10 -11.49 6.39
N THR A 7 13.51 -12.58 6.91
CA THR A 7 14.05 -13.93 6.76
C THR A 7 13.77 -14.53 5.38
N TYR A 8 12.55 -14.37 4.86
CA TYR A 8 12.12 -15.07 3.65
C TYR A 8 12.16 -14.19 2.38
N GLY A 9 12.28 -12.87 2.53
CA GLY A 9 12.15 -11.93 1.41
C GLY A 9 10.75 -11.97 0.80
N GLY A 10 10.62 -11.35 -0.39
CA GLY A 10 9.39 -11.40 -1.18
C GLY A 10 8.23 -10.56 -0.61
N VAL A 11 7.01 -10.96 -0.97
CA VAL A 11 5.76 -10.33 -0.56
C VAL A 11 4.94 -11.34 0.22
N ALA A 12 4.35 -10.91 1.34
CA ALA A 12 3.46 -11.75 2.13
C ALA A 12 2.10 -11.10 2.36
N SER A 13 1.05 -11.93 2.44
CA SER A 13 -0.26 -11.53 2.93
C SER A 13 -0.31 -11.69 4.46
N TYR A 14 -0.98 -10.76 5.13
CA TYR A 14 -1.20 -10.82 6.57
C TYR A 14 -2.62 -10.39 6.90
N ARG A 15 -3.29 -11.20 7.71
CA ARG A 15 -4.56 -10.89 8.37
C ARG A 15 -4.44 -11.28 9.83
N HIS A 16 -4.96 -10.43 10.73
CA HIS A 16 -4.92 -10.72 12.15
C HIS A 16 -5.66 -12.04 12.46
N GLY A 17 -5.04 -12.89 13.27
CA GLY A 17 -5.57 -14.23 13.59
C GLY A 17 -5.29 -15.31 12.52
N CYS A 18 -4.73 -14.94 11.36
CA CYS A 18 -4.36 -15.89 10.31
C CYS A 18 -2.84 -16.10 10.25
N LYS A 19 -2.41 -17.21 9.65
CA LYS A 19 -0.99 -17.42 9.32
C LYS A 19 -0.56 -16.40 8.25
N ILE A 20 0.71 -15.98 8.30
CA ILE A 20 1.32 -15.19 7.23
C ILE A 20 1.51 -16.12 6.03
N GLU A 21 1.00 -15.72 4.87
CA GLU A 21 1.14 -16.48 3.64
C GLU A 21 2.11 -15.78 2.71
N GLN A 22 3.14 -16.49 2.24
CA GLN A 22 4.08 -15.95 1.26
C GLN A 22 3.47 -16.04 -0.14
N LEU A 23 3.56 -14.95 -0.90
CA LEU A 23 3.21 -14.96 -2.31
C LEU A 23 4.40 -15.52 -3.10
N GLU A 24 4.10 -16.50 -3.94
CA GLU A 24 5.07 -17.13 -4.83
C GLU A 24 4.89 -16.61 -6.26
N ASN A 25 5.92 -16.80 -7.09
CA ASN A 25 5.91 -16.42 -8.52
C ASN A 25 5.61 -14.93 -8.78
N LEU A 26 6.16 -14.05 -7.93
CA LEU A 26 6.03 -12.61 -8.07
C LEU A 26 6.72 -12.11 -9.36
N PRO A 27 6.12 -11.16 -10.10
CA PRO A 27 6.82 -10.48 -11.18
C PRO A 27 8.00 -9.66 -10.64
N ASP A 28 8.95 -9.30 -11.51
CA ASP A 28 9.91 -8.25 -11.17
C ASP A 28 9.18 -6.91 -11.00
N LEU A 29 9.39 -6.28 -9.84
CA LEU A 29 8.69 -5.06 -9.43
C LEU A 29 9.72 -3.98 -9.10
N LYS A 30 9.75 -2.94 -9.93
CA LYS A 30 10.51 -1.73 -9.63
C LYS A 30 9.67 -0.84 -8.74
N VAL A 31 10.21 -0.46 -7.58
CA VAL A 31 9.55 0.43 -6.63
C VAL A 31 10.38 1.68 -6.39
N LEU A 32 9.69 2.82 -6.33
CA LEU A 32 10.25 4.07 -5.85
C LEU A 32 9.90 4.21 -4.37
N LEU A 33 10.91 4.40 -3.52
CA LEU A 33 10.73 4.72 -2.10
C LEU A 33 11.12 6.18 -1.86
N VAL A 34 10.19 6.98 -1.34
CA VAL A 34 10.41 8.41 -1.05
C VAL A 34 10.24 8.65 0.45
N ASN A 35 11.29 9.12 1.11
CA ASN A 35 11.21 9.57 2.50
C ASN A 35 10.89 11.07 2.54
N SER A 36 9.74 11.43 3.11
CA SER A 36 9.31 12.84 3.25
C SER A 36 10.17 13.65 4.21
N LYS A 37 10.97 12.98 5.06
CA LYS A 37 11.75 13.55 6.17
C LYS A 37 10.90 14.26 7.24
N VAL A 38 9.58 14.05 7.22
CA VAL A 38 8.67 14.52 8.26
C VAL A 38 8.61 13.48 9.37
N GLU A 39 8.94 13.91 10.58
CA GLU A 39 8.78 13.09 11.78
C GLU A 39 7.31 12.75 12.04
N ARG A 40 7.06 11.54 12.55
CA ARG A 40 5.71 11.05 12.80
C ARG A 40 5.62 10.38 14.16
N ASN A 41 4.46 10.54 14.80
CA ASN A 41 4.12 9.80 16.02
C ASN A 41 3.09 8.71 15.68
N THR A 42 3.57 7.46 15.62
CA THR A 42 2.74 6.29 15.29
C THR A 42 1.52 6.18 16.22
N SER A 43 1.73 6.34 17.53
CA SER A 43 0.67 6.22 18.53
C SER A 43 -0.42 7.27 18.31
N ARG A 44 -0.04 8.51 18.00
CA ARG A 44 -0.99 9.59 17.68
C ARG A 44 -1.82 9.26 16.43
N MET A 45 -1.22 8.73 15.37
CA MET A 45 -1.96 8.35 14.15
C MET A 45 -2.95 7.22 14.44
N VAL A 46 -2.55 6.21 15.21
CA VAL A 46 -3.44 5.11 15.60
C VAL A 46 -4.59 5.61 16.48
N THR A 47 -4.33 6.48 17.46
CA THR A 47 -5.38 7.08 18.29
C THR A 47 -6.36 7.90 17.46
N LEU A 48 -5.87 8.71 16.51
CA LEU A 48 -6.72 9.51 15.62
C LEU A 48 -7.71 8.65 14.84
N VAL A 49 -7.25 7.53 14.25
CA VAL A 49 -8.10 6.61 13.50
C VAL A 49 -9.12 5.93 14.42
N LYS A 50 -8.70 5.51 15.63
CA LYS A 50 -9.59 4.92 16.64
C LYS A 50 -10.70 5.88 17.06
N ASP A 51 -10.37 7.15 17.29
CA ASP A 51 -11.35 8.15 17.72
C ASP A 51 -12.36 8.46 16.61
N ARG A 52 -11.91 8.47 15.34
CA ARG A 52 -12.80 8.60 14.18
C ARG A 52 -13.72 7.40 14.01
N LEU A 53 -13.20 6.18 14.17
CA LEU A 53 -14.01 4.97 14.14
C LEU A 53 -15.12 5.02 15.21
N LYS A 54 -14.79 5.45 16.44
CA LYS A 54 -15.79 5.63 17.51
C LYS A 54 -16.85 6.68 17.15
N LYS A 55 -16.45 7.76 16.48
CA LYS A 55 -17.33 8.88 16.15
C LYS A 55 -18.23 8.60 14.93
N PHE A 56 -17.70 7.91 13.92
CA PHE A 56 -18.37 7.66 12.64
C PHE A 56 -18.16 6.21 12.19
N PRO A 57 -18.70 5.22 12.93
CA PRO A 57 -18.36 3.81 12.73
C PRO A 57 -18.67 3.32 11.32
N GLU A 58 -19.89 3.54 10.83
CA GLU A 58 -20.32 3.07 9.50
C GLU A 58 -19.45 3.62 8.35
N VAL A 59 -19.08 4.91 8.43
CA VAL A 59 -18.24 5.56 7.42
C VAL A 59 -16.82 4.97 7.44
N ILE A 60 -16.24 4.84 8.63
CA ILE A 60 -14.85 4.36 8.78
C ILE A 60 -14.77 2.86 8.45
N ASP A 61 -15.76 2.06 8.81
CA ASP A 61 -15.84 0.65 8.43
C ASP A 61 -15.99 0.49 6.91
N GLY A 62 -16.74 1.36 6.24
CA GLY A 62 -16.78 1.43 4.77
C GLY A 62 -15.40 1.65 4.15
N ILE A 63 -14.60 2.55 4.73
CA ILE A 63 -13.21 2.78 4.31
C ILE A 63 -12.33 1.54 4.56
N PHE A 64 -12.45 0.90 5.71
CA PHE A 64 -11.69 -0.31 6.01
C PHE A 64 -12.03 -1.46 5.07
N ASN A 65 -13.30 -1.65 4.74
CA ASN A 65 -13.75 -2.65 3.78
C ASN A 65 -13.17 -2.39 2.38
N ALA A 66 -13.10 -1.12 1.96
CA ALA A 66 -12.45 -0.75 0.70
C ALA A 66 -10.93 -1.02 0.73
N ILE A 67 -10.24 -0.72 1.82
CA ILE A 67 -8.80 -1.01 1.98
C ILE A 67 -8.54 -2.54 1.97
N ASP A 68 -9.41 -3.33 2.60
CA ASP A 68 -9.37 -4.80 2.58
C ASP A 68 -9.55 -5.33 1.15
N ALA A 69 -10.54 -4.82 0.40
CA ALA A 69 -10.75 -5.17 -1.00
C ALA A 69 -9.51 -4.85 -1.86
N ILE A 70 -8.92 -3.67 -1.70
CA ILE A 70 -7.69 -3.28 -2.40
C ILE A 70 -6.55 -4.26 -2.12
N SER A 71 -6.40 -4.69 -0.87
CA SER A 71 -5.33 -5.61 -0.47
C SER A 71 -5.54 -6.99 -1.13
N ARG A 72 -6.78 -7.47 -1.19
CA ARG A 72 -7.12 -8.73 -1.88
C ARG A 72 -6.90 -8.64 -3.39
N ASP A 73 -7.27 -7.53 -4.01
CA ASP A 73 -7.08 -7.36 -5.46
C ASP A 73 -5.59 -7.21 -5.81
N ALA A 74 -4.80 -6.53 -4.98
CA ALA A 74 -3.35 -6.51 -5.13
C ALA A 74 -2.75 -7.92 -5.02
N ILE A 75 -3.22 -8.76 -4.08
CA ILE A 75 -2.78 -10.16 -3.97
C ILE A 75 -3.11 -10.95 -5.24
N LYS A 76 -4.29 -10.76 -5.84
CA LYS A 76 -4.66 -11.46 -7.10
C LYS A 76 -3.79 -11.02 -8.28
N ILE A 77 -3.40 -9.75 -8.33
CA ILE A 77 -2.55 -9.23 -9.41
C ILE A 77 -1.10 -9.71 -9.21
N LEU A 78 -0.61 -9.69 -7.97
CA LEU A 78 0.76 -10.06 -7.63
C LEU A 78 0.98 -11.58 -7.63
N GLY A 79 -0.01 -12.34 -7.16
CA GLY A 79 0.03 -13.79 -7.05
C GLY A 79 -0.71 -14.45 -8.20
N GLN A 80 0.00 -15.20 -9.03
CA GLN A 80 -0.60 -16.11 -10.02
C GLN A 80 -0.50 -17.58 -9.59
N PRO A 81 -1.42 -18.44 -10.07
CA PRO A 81 -1.33 -19.88 -9.79
C PRO A 81 -0.03 -20.50 -10.31
N GLN A 82 0.43 -21.51 -9.58
CA GLN A 82 1.70 -22.27 -9.68
C GLN A 82 2.11 -22.78 -11.08
N HIS A 83 1.23 -22.72 -12.08
CA HIS A 83 1.50 -23.21 -13.43
C HIS A 83 2.25 -22.19 -14.31
N SER A 84 2.33 -20.91 -13.94
CA SER A 84 3.07 -19.88 -14.67
C SER A 84 4.52 -19.78 -14.18
N LYS A 85 5.31 -20.86 -14.33
CA LYS A 85 6.70 -20.96 -13.79
C LYS A 85 7.74 -20.00 -14.39
N ASN A 86 7.36 -19.02 -15.21
CA ASN A 86 8.28 -18.14 -15.94
C ASN A 86 7.81 -16.66 -16.00
N ARG A 87 7.08 -16.17 -15.00
CA ARG A 87 6.61 -14.77 -14.98
C ARG A 87 7.78 -13.82 -14.71
N LYS A 88 8.46 -13.38 -15.77
CA LYS A 88 9.61 -12.47 -15.67
C LYS A 88 9.21 -11.02 -15.43
N THR A 89 8.05 -10.58 -15.95
CA THR A 89 7.64 -9.17 -15.94
C THR A 89 6.16 -9.02 -15.58
N CYS A 90 5.83 -7.89 -14.95
CA CYS A 90 4.44 -7.44 -14.77
C CYS A 90 3.91 -6.92 -16.10
N SER A 91 2.69 -7.29 -16.51
CA SER A 91 2.08 -6.71 -17.71
C SER A 91 1.78 -5.22 -17.51
N GLU A 92 1.58 -4.47 -18.60
CA GLU A 92 1.21 -3.05 -18.50
C GLU A 92 -0.13 -2.85 -17.78
N ASP A 93 -1.12 -3.70 -18.05
CA ASP A 93 -2.44 -3.65 -17.41
C ASP A 93 -2.37 -3.95 -15.91
N GLU A 94 -1.56 -4.94 -15.51
CA GLU A 94 -1.34 -5.28 -14.11
C GLU A 94 -0.58 -4.17 -13.39
N HIS A 95 0.42 -3.56 -14.04
CA HIS A 95 1.13 -2.41 -13.52
C HIS A 95 0.19 -1.21 -13.30
N TYR A 96 -0.65 -0.89 -14.29
CA TYR A 96 -1.63 0.18 -14.19
C TYR A 96 -2.63 -0.09 -13.06
N SER A 97 -3.11 -1.34 -12.96
CA SER A 97 -4.02 -1.76 -11.89
C SER A 97 -3.38 -1.58 -10.51
N LEU A 98 -2.12 -1.99 -10.33
CA LEU A 98 -1.40 -1.78 -9.06
C LEU A 98 -1.19 -0.30 -8.73
N GLN A 99 -0.86 0.54 -9.71
CA GLN A 99 -0.76 1.99 -9.49
C GLN A 99 -2.11 2.59 -9.08
N GLU A 100 -3.20 2.18 -9.71
CA GLU A 100 -4.55 2.65 -9.39
C GLU A 100 -4.97 2.23 -7.98
N LEU A 101 -4.69 0.98 -7.59
CA LEU A 101 -4.88 0.51 -6.21
C LEU A 101 -4.05 1.33 -5.21
N CYS A 102 -2.80 1.66 -5.52
CA CYS A 102 -1.98 2.55 -4.69
C CYS A 102 -2.61 3.94 -4.54
N ARG A 103 -3.06 4.53 -5.66
CA ARG A 103 -3.69 5.85 -5.71
C ARG A 103 -4.95 5.91 -4.84
N ILE A 104 -5.87 4.96 -5.03
CA ILE A 104 -7.13 4.88 -4.27
C ILE A 104 -6.83 4.68 -2.78
N ASN A 105 -5.98 3.72 -2.44
CA ASN A 105 -5.68 3.42 -1.05
C ASN A 105 -5.00 4.61 -0.34
N ASN A 106 -4.16 5.37 -1.03
CA ASN A 106 -3.60 6.59 -0.45
C ASN A 106 -4.67 7.63 -0.11
N GLN A 107 -5.67 7.83 -0.98
CA GLN A 107 -6.78 8.74 -0.70
C GLN A 107 -7.66 8.28 0.46
N LEU A 108 -7.91 6.96 0.55
CA LEU A 108 -8.62 6.38 1.69
C LEU A 108 -7.85 6.59 3.01
N LEU A 109 -6.53 6.45 3.01
CA LEU A 109 -5.69 6.76 4.18
C LEU A 109 -5.74 8.25 4.55
N ILE A 110 -5.74 9.16 3.57
CA ILE A 110 -5.93 10.59 3.81
C ILE A 110 -7.31 10.84 4.44
N ALA A 111 -8.37 10.19 3.97
CA ALA A 111 -9.71 10.28 4.53
C ALA A 111 -9.78 9.77 5.98
N LEU A 112 -9.00 8.73 6.33
CA LEU A 112 -8.80 8.30 7.73
C LEU A 112 -8.06 9.33 8.60
N GLY A 113 -7.45 10.34 7.99
CA GLY A 113 -6.82 11.47 8.70
C GLY A 113 -5.34 11.32 8.94
N VAL A 114 -4.72 10.29 8.37
CA VAL A 114 -3.29 10.03 8.53
C VAL A 114 -2.46 10.65 7.40
N GLY A 115 -3.03 11.63 6.68
CA GLY A 115 -2.31 12.43 5.68
C GLY A 115 -1.36 13.45 6.30
N HIS A 116 -0.60 14.15 5.45
CA HIS A 116 0.23 15.28 5.85
C HIS A 116 0.53 16.16 4.62
N PRO A 117 0.55 17.51 4.73
CA PRO A 117 0.73 18.39 3.56
C PRO A 117 1.98 18.09 2.71
N LYS A 118 3.09 17.69 3.37
CA LYS A 118 4.30 17.27 2.66
C LYS A 118 4.10 16.03 1.80
N ILE A 119 3.29 15.07 2.26
CA ILE A 119 2.94 13.87 1.51
C ILE A 119 2.09 14.28 0.30
N ASP A 120 1.11 15.17 0.49
CA ASP A 120 0.26 15.66 -0.61
C ASP A 120 1.07 16.37 -1.70
N GLN A 121 2.08 17.17 -1.30
CA GLN A 121 3.04 17.78 -2.23
C GLN A 121 3.84 16.73 -3.02
N ILE A 122 4.32 15.67 -2.36
CA ILE A 122 5.06 14.58 -3.01
C ILE A 122 4.15 13.86 -4.01
N CYS A 123 2.92 13.50 -3.60
CA CYS A 123 1.93 12.88 -4.48
C CYS A 123 1.63 13.74 -5.71
N THR A 124 1.39 15.04 -5.50
CA THR A 124 1.13 16.00 -6.59
C THR A 124 2.30 16.11 -7.56
N THR A 125 3.53 16.10 -7.03
CA THR A 125 4.74 16.18 -7.86
C THR A 125 4.91 14.93 -8.70
N LEU A 126 4.77 13.74 -8.09
CA LEU A 126 4.92 12.46 -8.79
C LEU A 126 3.80 12.20 -9.80
N ALA A 127 2.58 12.68 -9.54
CA ALA A 127 1.46 12.56 -10.47
C ALA A 127 1.72 13.23 -11.83
N ARG A 128 2.55 14.29 -11.87
CA ARG A 128 2.97 14.94 -13.13
C ARG A 128 3.79 14.02 -14.05
N TYR A 129 4.35 12.96 -13.49
CA TYR A 129 5.11 11.93 -14.20
C TYR A 129 4.32 10.63 -14.36
N GLY A 130 3.01 10.64 -14.07
CA GLY A 130 2.19 9.43 -14.07
C GLY A 130 2.54 8.44 -12.96
N ILE A 131 3.16 8.88 -11.87
CA ILE A 131 3.53 8.04 -10.74
C ILE A 131 2.58 8.34 -9.58
N HIS A 132 1.86 7.32 -9.12
CA HIS A 132 0.89 7.45 -8.04
C HIS A 132 1.36 6.75 -6.75
N PRO A 133 2.01 7.48 -5.84
CA PRO A 133 2.52 6.89 -4.61
C PRO A 133 1.44 6.65 -3.56
N LYS A 134 1.78 5.78 -2.63
CA LYS A 134 1.02 5.45 -1.43
C LYS A 134 1.88 5.60 -0.19
N MET A 135 1.35 6.23 0.86
CA MET A 135 1.97 6.23 2.19
C MET A 135 2.17 4.80 2.70
N THR A 136 3.34 4.54 3.28
CA THR A 136 3.69 3.27 3.93
C THR A 136 4.02 3.47 5.40
N GLY A 137 3.54 2.57 6.26
CA GLY A 137 3.57 2.71 7.71
C GLY A 137 2.38 3.51 8.25
N ALA A 138 2.59 4.24 9.34
CA ALA A 138 1.50 4.85 10.11
C ALA A 138 0.85 6.11 9.48
N GLY A 139 1.46 6.69 8.44
CA GLY A 139 1.09 8.01 7.92
C GLY A 139 1.57 9.17 8.80
N GLY A 140 1.06 10.38 8.52
CA GLY A 140 1.42 11.63 9.21
C GLY A 140 2.81 12.16 8.86
N GLY A 141 3.43 11.66 7.79
CA GLY A 141 4.84 11.86 7.46
C GLY A 141 5.48 10.56 7.00
N GLY A 142 6.76 10.34 7.32
CA GLY A 142 7.46 9.10 7.01
C GLY A 142 7.70 8.91 5.51
N SER A 143 7.40 7.71 4.99
CA SER A 143 7.73 7.33 3.62
C SER A 143 6.50 7.03 2.78
N LEU A 144 6.66 7.19 1.46
CA LEU A 144 5.74 6.70 0.46
C LEU A 144 6.45 5.70 -0.45
N PHE A 145 5.69 4.79 -1.05
CA PHE A 145 6.18 3.95 -2.13
C PHE A 145 5.29 4.05 -3.37
N ALA A 146 5.85 3.81 -4.54
CA ALA A 146 5.10 3.71 -5.80
C ALA A 146 5.67 2.60 -6.68
N PHE A 147 4.84 1.97 -7.49
CA PHE A 147 5.29 1.06 -8.54
C PHE A 147 5.77 1.86 -9.76
N LEU A 148 6.93 1.50 -10.29
CA LEU A 148 7.48 2.05 -11.53
C LEU A 148 7.21 1.11 -12.70
N LYS A 149 6.97 1.69 -13.88
CA LYS A 149 6.73 0.92 -15.09
C LYS A 149 7.95 0.01 -15.38
N PRO A 150 7.73 -1.25 -15.77
CA PRO A 150 8.80 -2.08 -16.31
C PRO A 150 9.45 -1.38 -17.51
N SER A 151 10.78 -1.43 -17.58
CA SER A 151 11.57 -0.88 -18.69
C SER A 151 11.79 -1.92 -19.77
#